data_AF-A0AAV2LJ74-F1
#
_entry.id   AF-A0AAV2LJ74-F1
#
_cell.length_a   1.000
_cell.length_b   1.000
_cell.length_c   1.000
_cell.angle_alpha   90.00
_cell.angle_beta   90.00
_cell.angle_gamma   90.00
#
_symmetry.space_group_name_H-M   'P 1'
#
loop_
_entity.id
_entity.type
_entity.pdbx_description
1 polymer ?
#
loop_
_entity_poly.entity_id
_entity_poly.type
_entity_poly.pdbx_seq_one_letter_code
_entity_poly.pdbx_strand_id
1 'polypeptide(L)'
;MGAFPRRYGSLWLYVIIIIIIVITTAGRAVWGSNVCTSRGASTCKQCLAVHPSCAWCVQEDFGHGIVSSSRCDLKRNLEASGCAASSIESPHSKLQVMEDRPLSSKAAGATQDVTQIRPQRLHVTLRPDDAKRFVVKVRQVEDYPVDLYYLMDLSYSMNDDLFRLRTLGRGLAEAMNRTTSNLRMGFGAFVDKPLSPYMYISPQEAVNNPCFSINTTCLPQFGYKHVLSLTEEVARFTEEVKKQMVSRNRDAPEGGFDAIIQAAACTVSSHSRSSPTGANHPQVLITHSRSSPTGANHPQPLITHSRSSPTAANHPQVLITHSRSSPTAANHPQVLITHSRSSPTAANHPQVLITHSRSSPTAANHPQVLITHSRSSPTAANRPLITFSGRSV
;
A
#
# COMPACT_ATOMS: atom_id res chain seq x y z
N MET A 1 51.34 46.46 65.90
CA MET A 1 51.14 45.31 66.82
C MET A 1 49.64 45.04 66.85
N GLY A 2 49.06 43.88 66.51
CA GLY A 2 49.61 42.57 66.19
C GLY A 2 48.57 41.69 65.46
N ALA A 3 49.12 40.71 64.73
CA ALA A 3 48.61 39.41 64.29
C ALA A 3 47.09 39.20 64.05
N PHE A 4 46.70 39.16 62.76
CA PHE A 4 45.57 38.34 62.30
C PHE A 4 46.03 36.87 62.13
N PRO A 5 45.31 35.86 62.67
CA PRO A 5 45.78 34.48 62.69
C PRO A 5 45.62 33.80 61.32
N ARG A 6 46.77 33.49 60.70
CA ARG A 6 46.92 32.58 59.54
C ARG A 6 46.62 31.11 59.91
N ARG A 7 45.40 30.76 60.35
CA ARG A 7 45.08 29.36 60.71
C ARG A 7 43.82 28.73 60.09
N TYR A 8 43.11 29.43 59.19
CA TYR A 8 41.93 28.85 58.50
C TYR A 8 42.11 28.56 57.00
N GLY A 9 43.24 28.90 56.38
CA GLY A 9 43.47 28.64 54.95
C GLY A 9 43.83 27.19 54.62
N SER A 10 44.51 26.48 55.54
CA SER A 10 45.02 25.14 55.27
C SER A 10 43.92 24.06 55.36
N LEU A 11 42.95 24.20 56.28
CA LEU A 11 41.84 23.23 56.41
C LEU A 11 40.88 23.31 55.22
N TRP A 12 40.58 24.51 54.72
CA TRP A 12 39.72 24.70 53.55
C TRP A 12 40.34 24.13 52.27
N LEU A 13 41.66 24.28 52.10
CA LEU A 13 42.39 23.65 50.99
C LEU A 13 42.34 22.13 51.06
N TYR A 14 42.51 21.54 52.25
CA TYR A 14 42.38 20.08 52.43
C TYR A 14 40.96 19.58 52.16
N VAL A 15 39.93 20.31 52.59
CA VAL A 15 38.52 19.96 52.32
C VAL A 15 38.21 20.06 50.82
N ILE A 16 38.69 21.09 50.13
CA ILE A 16 38.54 21.22 48.67
C ILE A 16 39.28 20.11 47.92
N ILE A 17 40.50 19.76 48.34
CA ILE A 17 41.26 18.65 47.75
C ILE A 17 40.54 17.33 47.99
N ILE A 18 40.00 17.07 49.18
CA ILE A 18 39.20 15.87 49.46
C ILE A 18 37.92 15.86 48.63
N ILE A 19 37.22 16.99 48.48
CA ILE A 19 36.03 17.09 47.63
C ILE A 19 36.40 16.86 46.16
N ILE A 20 37.52 17.39 45.66
CA ILE A 20 38.00 17.14 44.29
C ILE A 20 38.41 15.67 44.11
N ILE A 21 39.05 15.04 45.11
CA ILE A 21 39.38 13.61 45.08
C ILE A 21 38.10 12.76 45.10
N VAL A 22 37.10 13.13 45.90
CA VAL A 22 35.80 12.44 45.95
C VAL A 22 35.01 12.64 44.65
N ILE A 23 35.04 13.82 44.04
CA ILE A 23 34.38 14.09 42.74
C ILE A 23 35.11 13.36 41.60
N THR A 24 36.44 13.30 41.61
CA THR A 24 37.23 12.58 40.59
C THR A 24 37.15 11.06 40.74
N THR A 25 36.90 10.55 41.95
CA THR A 25 36.68 9.10 42.19
C THR A 25 35.22 8.67 42.00
N ALA A 26 34.25 9.55 42.28
CA ALA A 26 32.82 9.33 42.00
C ALA A 26 32.45 9.52 40.52
N GLY A 27 33.31 10.21 39.75
CA GLY A 27 33.19 10.39 38.31
C GLY A 27 33.70 9.23 37.45
N ARG A 28 33.95 8.04 38.02
CA ARG A 28 34.10 6.82 37.20
C ARG A 28 32.73 6.46 36.63
N ALA A 29 32.40 7.08 35.51
CA ALA A 29 31.35 6.62 34.62
C ALA A 29 31.42 5.09 34.52
N VAL A 30 30.27 4.42 34.63
CA VAL A 30 30.15 2.98 34.40
C VAL A 30 30.57 2.69 32.96
N TRP A 31 31.85 2.40 32.75
CA TRP A 31 32.41 1.99 31.47
C TRP A 31 31.95 0.55 31.21
N GLY A 32 30.89 0.37 30.42
CA GLY A 32 30.48 -0.97 29.97
C GLY A 32 29.00 -1.13 29.64
N SER A 33 28.11 -0.19 29.99
CA SER A 33 26.70 -0.34 29.68
C SER A 33 26.38 0.13 28.26
N ASN A 34 25.79 -0.76 27.45
CA ASN A 34 25.28 -0.46 26.12
C ASN A 34 23.88 -1.07 25.97
N VAL A 35 23.23 -0.83 24.83
CA VAL A 35 21.84 -1.27 24.58
C VAL A 35 21.63 -2.78 24.82
N CYS A 36 22.66 -3.61 24.61
CA CYS A 36 22.61 -5.06 24.79
C CYS A 36 22.70 -5.48 26.26
N THR A 37 23.57 -4.82 27.04
CA THR A 37 23.79 -5.14 28.45
C THR A 37 22.76 -4.47 29.37
N SER A 38 22.21 -3.31 28.97
CA SER A 38 21.27 -2.53 29.79
C SER A 38 19.87 -3.14 29.92
N ARG A 39 19.48 -4.06 29.02
CA ARG A 39 18.14 -4.69 29.01
C ARG A 39 18.06 -6.02 29.77
N GLY A 40 19.17 -6.53 30.31
CA GLY A 40 19.17 -7.72 31.16
C GLY A 40 18.57 -8.98 30.52
N ALA A 41 18.90 -9.26 29.26
CA ALA A 41 18.38 -10.43 28.55
C ALA A 41 18.86 -11.74 29.21
N SER A 42 17.93 -12.60 29.60
CA SER A 42 18.23 -13.87 30.27
C SER A 42 18.37 -15.06 29.32
N THR A 43 17.96 -14.90 28.06
CA THR A 43 18.03 -15.94 27.03
C THR A 43 18.66 -15.42 25.74
N CYS A 44 19.27 -16.32 24.96
CA CYS A 44 19.81 -16.00 23.63
C CYS A 44 18.76 -15.32 22.73
N LYS A 45 17.54 -15.87 22.67
CA LYS A 45 16.45 -15.31 21.86
C LYS A 45 16.09 -13.87 22.27
N GLN A 46 16.01 -13.59 23.57
CA GLN A 46 15.74 -12.23 24.06
C GLN A 46 16.88 -11.29 23.69
N CYS A 47 18.13 -11.71 23.88
CA CYS A 47 19.31 -10.90 23.53
C CYS A 47 19.32 -10.53 22.05
N LEU A 48 19.07 -11.50 21.17
CA LEU A 48 19.09 -11.25 19.73
C LEU A 48 17.96 -10.34 19.25
N ALA A 49 16.87 -10.25 20.00
CA ALA A 49 15.75 -9.34 19.79
C ALA A 49 15.91 -7.94 20.42
N VAL A 50 16.97 -7.69 21.20
CA VAL A 50 17.19 -6.37 21.82
C VAL A 50 17.56 -5.32 20.76
N HIS A 51 18.56 -5.65 19.94
CA HIS A 51 19.07 -4.79 18.87
C HIS A 51 19.90 -5.63 17.88
N PRO A 52 19.96 -5.26 16.58
CA PRO A 52 20.74 -5.99 15.57
C PRO A 52 22.24 -6.11 15.85
N SER A 53 22.80 -5.19 16.64
CA SER A 53 24.22 -5.18 16.99
C SER A 53 24.57 -6.13 18.14
N CYS A 54 23.59 -6.66 18.87
CA CYS A 54 23.84 -7.54 20.00
C CYS A 54 24.28 -8.93 19.54
N ALA A 55 25.00 -9.64 20.38
CA ALA A 55 25.42 -11.01 20.19
C ALA A 55 25.29 -11.75 21.51
N TRP A 56 25.25 -13.08 21.44
CA TRP A 56 25.11 -13.93 22.62
C TRP A 56 26.25 -14.93 22.72
N CYS A 57 26.85 -15.07 23.90
CA CYS A 57 27.89 -16.08 24.16
C CYS A 57 27.26 -17.36 24.75
N VAL A 58 27.39 -18.48 24.03
CA VAL A 58 26.90 -19.81 24.47
C VAL A 58 27.92 -20.62 25.27
N GLN A 59 29.16 -20.16 25.37
CA GLN A 59 30.24 -20.85 26.08
C GLN A 59 29.89 -21.03 27.58
N GLU A 60 30.05 -22.25 28.11
CA GLU A 60 29.57 -22.62 29.45
C GLU A 60 30.35 -21.92 30.57
N ASP A 61 31.69 -21.94 30.48
CA ASP A 61 32.64 -21.32 31.43
C ASP A 61 32.72 -19.78 31.32
N PHE A 62 31.98 -19.19 30.38
CA PHE A 62 31.94 -17.74 30.22
C PHE A 62 31.31 -17.06 31.45
N GLY A 63 32.09 -16.20 32.10
CA GLY A 63 31.68 -15.45 33.29
C GLY A 63 31.95 -16.14 34.62
N HIS A 64 32.64 -17.28 34.64
CA HIS A 64 33.16 -17.85 35.89
C HIS A 64 34.34 -17.01 36.39
N GLY A 65 34.10 -16.20 37.43
CA GLY A 65 35.12 -15.40 38.13
C GLY A 65 35.11 -13.89 37.85
N ILE A 66 34.26 -13.39 36.95
CA ILE A 66 34.08 -11.96 36.70
C ILE A 66 32.70 -11.52 37.20
N VAL A 67 32.68 -10.67 38.23
CA VAL A 67 31.44 -10.03 38.69
C VAL A 67 30.97 -9.08 37.58
N SER A 68 29.79 -9.34 37.00
CA SER A 68 29.13 -8.52 35.96
C SER A 68 29.45 -8.82 34.48
N SER A 69 29.87 -10.04 34.10
CA SER A 69 29.92 -10.41 32.67
C SER A 69 28.52 -10.76 32.13
N SER A 70 27.97 -9.93 31.25
CA SER A 70 26.70 -10.22 30.55
C SER A 70 26.95 -11.20 29.39
N ARG A 71 26.14 -12.26 29.29
CA ARG A 71 26.13 -13.15 28.11
C ARG A 71 25.58 -12.47 26.85
N CYS A 72 24.87 -11.36 27.02
CA CYS A 72 24.36 -10.52 25.94
C CYS A 72 25.15 -9.21 25.87
N ASP A 73 25.94 -9.04 24.82
CA ASP A 73 26.73 -7.82 24.60
C ASP A 73 27.04 -7.67 23.09
N LEU A 74 27.72 -6.60 22.69
CA LEU A 74 28.29 -6.46 21.37
C LEU A 74 29.32 -7.57 21.12
N LYS A 75 29.37 -8.11 19.89
CA LYS A 75 30.30 -9.18 19.50
C LYS A 75 31.75 -8.90 19.93
N ARG A 76 32.24 -7.67 19.70
CA ARG A 76 33.60 -7.25 20.06
C ARG A 76 33.87 -7.31 21.58
N ASN A 77 32.87 -7.00 22.40
CA ASN A 77 32.99 -7.02 23.86
C ASN A 77 33.02 -8.46 24.37
N LEU A 78 32.23 -9.35 23.79
CA LEU A 78 32.24 -10.78 24.12
C LEU A 78 33.59 -11.43 23.78
N GLU A 79 34.14 -11.11 22.61
CA GLU A 79 35.49 -11.56 22.21
C GLU A 79 36.56 -11.03 23.15
N ALA A 80 36.51 -9.74 23.52
CA ALA A 80 37.44 -9.14 24.48
C ALA A 80 37.31 -9.72 25.89
N SER A 81 36.12 -10.22 26.25
CA SER A 81 35.84 -10.87 27.54
C SER A 81 36.19 -12.36 27.56
N GLY A 82 36.79 -12.89 26.47
CA GLY A 82 37.27 -14.26 26.40
C GLY A 82 36.25 -15.28 25.86
N CYS A 83 35.13 -14.85 25.27
CA CYS A 83 34.23 -15.78 24.58
C CYS A 83 34.85 -16.23 23.24
N ALA A 84 34.95 -17.54 23.04
CA ALA A 84 35.44 -18.10 21.78
C ALA A 84 34.55 -17.69 20.60
N ALA A 85 35.16 -17.31 19.46
CA ALA A 85 34.41 -16.83 18.29
C ALA A 85 33.40 -17.84 17.73
N SER A 86 33.66 -19.14 17.85
CA SER A 86 32.74 -20.23 17.47
C SER A 86 31.53 -20.36 18.39
N SER A 87 31.62 -19.81 19.60
CA SER A 87 30.58 -19.86 20.64
C SER A 87 29.82 -18.54 20.75
N ILE A 88 29.96 -17.65 19.76
CA ILE A 88 29.22 -16.38 19.66
C ILE A 88 28.12 -16.51 18.62
N GLU A 89 26.88 -16.45 19.08
CA GLU A 89 25.70 -16.37 18.23
C GLU A 89 25.45 -14.90 17.82
N SER A 90 25.67 -14.62 16.55
CA SER A 90 25.43 -13.29 15.96
C SER A 90 24.91 -13.44 14.52
N PRO A 91 23.64 -13.83 14.33
CA PRO A 91 23.06 -13.89 13.00
C PRO A 91 23.03 -12.49 12.38
N HIS A 92 23.46 -12.40 11.12
CA HIS A 92 23.39 -11.18 10.34
C HIS A 92 22.30 -11.30 9.29
N SER A 93 21.58 -10.21 9.05
CA SER A 93 20.62 -10.18 7.95
C SER A 93 21.35 -10.34 6.61
N LYS A 94 20.81 -11.15 5.72
CA LYS A 94 21.38 -11.48 4.40
C LYS A 94 20.35 -11.21 3.31
N LEU A 95 20.84 -10.76 2.15
CA LEU A 95 20.04 -10.58 0.96
C LEU A 95 20.75 -11.28 -0.19
N GLN A 96 20.04 -12.20 -0.86
CA GLN A 96 20.55 -12.98 -1.98
C GLN A 96 19.61 -12.81 -3.17
N VAL A 97 20.18 -12.53 -4.32
CA VAL A 97 19.44 -12.43 -5.58
C VAL A 97 19.38 -13.83 -6.19
N MET A 98 18.17 -14.39 -6.29
CA MET A 98 17.95 -15.74 -6.81
C MET A 98 17.69 -15.70 -8.33
N GLU A 99 17.08 -14.63 -8.82
CA GLU A 99 16.74 -14.47 -10.24
C GLU A 99 16.81 -12.98 -10.62
N ASP A 100 17.58 -12.65 -11.66
CA ASP A 100 17.81 -11.29 -12.15
C ASP A 100 17.93 -11.23 -13.69
N ARG A 101 16.88 -11.70 -14.37
CA ARG A 101 16.71 -11.56 -15.82
C ARG A 101 16.71 -10.07 -16.24
N PRO A 102 17.35 -9.73 -17.36
CA PRO A 102 17.40 -8.35 -17.85
C PRO A 102 16.02 -7.86 -18.30
N LEU A 103 15.80 -6.54 -18.24
CA LEU A 103 14.56 -5.91 -18.68
C LEU A 103 14.43 -5.98 -20.21
N SER A 104 13.29 -6.45 -20.71
CA SER A 104 12.98 -6.50 -22.14
C SER A 104 12.85 -5.09 -22.75
N SER A 105 13.07 -4.98 -24.06
CA SER A 105 12.87 -3.73 -24.83
C SER A 105 11.51 -3.70 -25.52
N LYS A 106 11.09 -4.81 -26.14
CA LYS A 106 9.79 -4.97 -26.83
C LYS A 106 9.12 -6.29 -26.45
N ALA A 107 7.79 -6.33 -26.54
CA ALA A 107 6.99 -7.52 -26.24
C ALA A 107 6.55 -8.31 -27.49
N ALA A 108 6.48 -7.70 -28.67
CA ALA A 108 6.05 -8.38 -29.89
C ALA A 108 7.06 -9.41 -30.41
N GLY A 109 6.55 -10.58 -30.83
CA GLY A 109 7.31 -11.69 -31.40
C GLY A 109 8.01 -12.59 -30.36
N ALA A 110 7.91 -12.27 -29.07
CA ALA A 110 8.53 -13.08 -28.03
C ALA A 110 7.66 -14.31 -27.71
N THR A 111 8.14 -15.48 -28.11
CA THR A 111 7.75 -16.78 -27.53
C THR A 111 8.21 -16.93 -26.07
N GLN A 112 8.91 -15.92 -25.53
CA GLN A 112 9.48 -15.88 -24.18
C GLN A 112 8.78 -14.83 -23.30
N ASP A 113 8.77 -15.09 -21.99
CA ASP A 113 8.25 -14.20 -20.96
C ASP A 113 8.89 -12.81 -21.01
N VAL A 114 8.06 -11.79 -21.24
CA VAL A 114 8.46 -10.37 -21.20
C VAL A 114 8.85 -9.99 -19.78
N THR A 115 10.09 -9.52 -19.58
CA THR A 115 10.60 -9.14 -18.26
C THR A 115 10.49 -7.64 -18.04
N GLN A 116 9.53 -7.20 -17.22
CA GLN A 116 9.29 -5.79 -16.88
C GLN A 116 9.88 -5.34 -15.54
N ILE A 117 10.22 -6.30 -14.68
CA ILE A 117 10.70 -6.07 -13.31
C ILE A 117 11.99 -6.87 -13.12
N ARG A 118 13.00 -6.26 -12.47
CA ARG A 118 14.19 -6.96 -12.01
C ARG A 118 14.70 -6.42 -10.67
N PRO A 119 15.26 -7.25 -9.78
CA PRO A 119 15.32 -8.73 -9.88
C PRO A 119 13.93 -9.37 -9.69
N GLN A 120 13.74 -10.59 -10.19
CA GLN A 120 12.45 -11.29 -10.14
C GLN A 120 12.28 -12.05 -8.83
N ARG A 121 13.38 -12.56 -8.26
CA ARG A 121 13.33 -13.36 -7.04
C ARG A 121 14.49 -13.02 -6.11
N LEU A 122 14.15 -12.73 -4.86
CA LEU A 122 15.07 -12.42 -3.78
C LEU A 122 14.85 -13.41 -2.62
N HIS A 123 15.93 -13.85 -1.99
CA HIS A 123 15.89 -14.53 -0.70
C HIS A 123 16.45 -13.58 0.36
N VAL A 124 15.62 -13.18 1.32
CA VAL A 124 15.99 -12.22 2.36
C VAL A 124 15.82 -12.89 3.72
N THR A 125 16.91 -12.95 4.48
CA THR A 125 16.91 -13.37 5.88
C THR A 125 17.11 -12.13 6.73
N LEU A 126 16.15 -11.78 7.58
CA LEU A 126 16.22 -10.62 8.46
C LEU A 126 16.29 -11.07 9.92
N ARG A 127 17.19 -10.44 10.67
CA ARG A 127 17.20 -10.47 12.13
C ARG A 127 16.15 -9.50 12.67
N PRO A 128 15.54 -9.75 13.85
CA PRO A 128 14.64 -8.77 14.48
C PRO A 128 15.26 -7.38 14.58
N ASP A 129 14.47 -6.37 14.26
CA ASP A 129 14.82 -4.94 14.23
C ASP A 129 15.97 -4.55 13.28
N ASP A 130 16.45 -5.47 12.44
CA ASP A 130 17.46 -5.21 11.40
C ASP A 130 16.80 -4.95 10.04
N ALA A 131 17.50 -4.21 9.18
CA ALA A 131 16.98 -3.80 7.88
C ALA A 131 17.99 -4.07 6.77
N LYS A 132 17.47 -4.53 5.61
CA LYS A 132 18.22 -4.60 4.36
C LYS A 132 17.52 -3.80 3.27
N ARG A 133 18.33 -3.16 2.43
CA ARG A 133 17.86 -2.38 1.28
C ARG A 133 18.23 -3.10 0.00
N PHE A 134 17.31 -3.11 -0.95
CA PHE A 134 17.53 -3.59 -2.31
C PHE A 134 16.87 -2.64 -3.30
N VAL A 135 17.25 -2.77 -4.57
CA VAL A 135 16.76 -1.92 -5.64
C VAL A 135 15.95 -2.76 -6.60
N VAL A 136 14.74 -2.30 -6.91
CA VAL A 136 13.89 -2.87 -7.95
C VAL A 136 13.88 -1.90 -9.12
N LYS A 137 14.16 -2.42 -10.33
CA LYS A 137 14.07 -1.67 -11.58
C LYS A 137 12.85 -2.14 -12.35
N VAL A 138 12.04 -1.18 -12.81
CA VAL A 138 10.81 -1.42 -13.57
C VAL A 138 10.90 -0.67 -14.90
N ARG A 139 10.45 -1.31 -15.98
CA ARG A 139 10.33 -0.68 -17.30
C ARG A 139 8.98 -1.03 -17.92
N GLN A 140 8.27 -0.02 -18.39
CA GLN A 140 7.14 -0.21 -19.30
C GLN A 140 7.70 -0.62 -20.67
N VAL A 141 7.37 -1.83 -21.11
CA VAL A 141 7.86 -2.40 -22.37
C VAL A 141 7.00 -1.91 -23.52
N GLU A 142 7.65 -1.59 -24.64
CA GLU A 142 6.95 -1.18 -25.87
C GLU A 142 6.19 -2.35 -26.49
N ASP A 143 5.09 -2.04 -27.17
CA ASP A 143 4.30 -3.02 -27.95
C ASP A 143 3.76 -4.19 -27.11
N TYR A 144 3.28 -3.86 -25.90
CA TYR A 144 2.68 -4.83 -24.98
C TYR A 144 1.25 -5.19 -25.41
N PRO A 145 0.82 -6.47 -25.31
CA PRO A 145 -0.55 -6.85 -25.66
C PRO A 145 -1.57 -6.13 -24.78
N VAL A 146 -2.67 -5.69 -25.40
CA VAL A 146 -3.75 -4.96 -24.72
C VAL A 146 -5.08 -5.66 -24.95
N ASP A 147 -5.74 -5.99 -23.85
CA ASP A 147 -7.12 -6.48 -23.84
C ASP A 147 -8.03 -5.31 -23.41
N LEU A 148 -8.90 -4.83 -24.31
CA LEU A 148 -9.85 -3.74 -24.09
C LEU A 148 -11.29 -4.27 -24.04
N TYR A 149 -11.85 -4.39 -22.84
CA TYR A 149 -13.26 -4.72 -22.66
C TYR A 149 -14.09 -3.45 -22.48
N TYR A 150 -14.87 -3.09 -23.50
CA TYR A 150 -15.70 -1.89 -23.46
C TYR A 150 -17.01 -2.21 -22.72
N LEU A 151 -17.18 -1.63 -21.54
CA LEU A 151 -18.37 -1.79 -20.72
C LEU A 151 -19.24 -0.54 -20.81
N MET A 152 -20.40 -0.67 -21.44
CA MET A 152 -21.26 0.47 -21.78
C MET A 152 -22.55 0.50 -20.95
N ASP A 153 -22.90 1.69 -20.46
CA ASP A 153 -24.25 1.98 -19.99
C ASP A 153 -25.20 2.07 -21.19
N LEU A 154 -26.26 1.27 -21.20
CA LEU A 154 -27.32 1.28 -22.20
C LEU A 154 -28.66 1.79 -21.64
N SER A 155 -28.64 2.58 -20.56
CA SER A 155 -29.77 3.40 -20.13
C SER A 155 -30.18 4.39 -21.25
N TYR A 156 -31.39 4.95 -21.14
CA TYR A 156 -31.96 5.74 -22.23
C TYR A 156 -31.16 7.03 -22.53
N SER A 157 -30.48 7.57 -21.51
CA SER A 157 -29.62 8.75 -21.63
C SER A 157 -28.41 8.51 -22.54
N MET A 158 -28.00 7.26 -22.77
CA MET A 158 -26.82 6.88 -23.55
C MET A 158 -27.10 6.64 -25.04
N ASN A 159 -28.28 7.01 -25.53
CA ASN A 159 -28.72 6.70 -26.90
C ASN A 159 -27.91 7.42 -27.97
N ASP A 160 -27.54 8.69 -27.74
CA ASP A 160 -26.67 9.45 -28.65
C ASP A 160 -25.22 8.98 -28.60
N ASP A 161 -24.73 8.59 -27.42
CA ASP A 161 -23.42 7.96 -27.26
C ASP A 161 -23.32 6.62 -28.00
N LEU A 162 -24.38 5.80 -27.97
CA LEU A 162 -24.43 4.56 -28.75
C LEU A 162 -24.33 4.83 -30.26
N PHE A 163 -24.97 5.89 -30.74
CA PHE A 163 -24.86 6.31 -32.14
C PHE A 163 -23.42 6.72 -32.50
N ARG A 164 -22.76 7.48 -31.63
CA ARG A 164 -21.34 7.86 -31.81
C ARG A 164 -20.42 6.64 -31.76
N LEU A 165 -20.64 5.71 -30.84
CA LEU A 165 -19.80 4.52 -30.73
C LEU A 165 -19.89 3.62 -31.98
N ARG A 166 -21.09 3.50 -32.56
CA ARG A 166 -21.29 2.78 -33.84
C ARG A 166 -20.49 3.38 -34.99
N THR A 167 -20.29 4.69 -34.99
CA THR A 167 -19.51 5.41 -36.01
C THR A 167 -18.01 5.41 -35.70
N LEU A 168 -17.62 5.48 -34.42
CA LEU A 168 -16.23 5.58 -33.97
C LEU A 168 -15.52 4.24 -33.74
N GLY A 169 -16.23 3.12 -33.65
CA GLY A 169 -15.65 1.80 -33.32
C GLY A 169 -14.47 1.40 -34.21
N ARG A 170 -14.53 1.71 -35.51
CA ARG A 170 -13.41 1.51 -36.44
C ARG A 170 -12.22 2.42 -36.14
N GLY A 171 -12.46 3.71 -35.90
CA GLY A 171 -11.39 4.68 -35.62
C GLY A 171 -10.66 4.40 -34.30
N LEU A 172 -11.37 3.94 -33.27
CA LEU A 172 -10.78 3.52 -32.00
C LEU A 172 -9.80 2.37 -32.22
N ALA A 173 -10.22 1.36 -32.98
CA ALA A 173 -9.37 0.21 -33.24
C ALA A 173 -8.16 0.54 -34.13
N GLU A 174 -8.33 1.40 -35.14
CA GLU A 174 -7.22 1.91 -35.96
C GLU A 174 -6.20 2.68 -35.11
N ALA A 175 -6.65 3.50 -34.17
CA ALA A 175 -5.77 4.23 -33.25
C ALA A 175 -5.02 3.29 -32.30
N MET A 176 -5.70 2.28 -31.77
CA MET A 176 -5.10 1.30 -30.85
C MET A 176 -4.11 0.36 -31.57
N ASN A 177 -4.38 -0.02 -32.82
CA ASN A 177 -3.49 -0.84 -33.65
C ASN A 177 -2.15 -0.13 -33.98
N ARG A 178 -2.09 1.21 -33.87
CA ARG A 178 -0.81 1.95 -33.99
C ARG A 178 0.05 1.86 -32.74
N THR A 179 -0.54 1.53 -31.60
CA THR A 179 0.13 1.55 -30.28
C THR A 179 0.55 0.14 -29.84
N THR A 180 -0.23 -0.87 -30.21
CA THR A 180 0.06 -2.28 -29.94
C THR A 180 -0.29 -3.14 -31.14
N SER A 181 0.59 -4.07 -31.48
CA SER A 181 0.41 -5.08 -32.52
C SER A 181 -0.56 -6.19 -32.09
N ASN A 182 -0.90 -6.25 -30.80
CA ASN A 182 -1.67 -7.34 -30.22
C ASN A 182 -2.82 -6.81 -29.37
N LEU A 183 -3.87 -6.38 -30.07
CA LEU A 183 -5.09 -5.84 -29.50
C LEU A 183 -6.19 -6.89 -29.50
N ARG A 184 -6.85 -7.08 -28.34
CA ARG A 184 -8.14 -7.78 -28.25
C ARG A 184 -9.21 -6.83 -27.77
N MET A 185 -10.39 -6.90 -28.38
CA MET A 185 -11.53 -6.07 -28.00
C MET A 185 -12.72 -6.95 -27.63
N GLY A 186 -13.45 -6.52 -26.61
CA GLY A 186 -14.70 -7.14 -26.16
C GLY A 186 -15.73 -6.08 -25.81
N PHE A 187 -16.99 -6.50 -25.66
CA PHE A 187 -18.10 -5.60 -25.37
C PHE A 187 -19.05 -6.20 -24.34
N GLY A 188 -19.45 -5.38 -23.38
CA GLY A 188 -20.48 -5.68 -22.41
C GLY A 188 -21.38 -4.47 -22.21
N ALA A 189 -22.61 -4.73 -21.77
CA ALA A 189 -23.59 -3.69 -21.51
C ALA A 189 -24.23 -3.86 -20.13
N PHE A 190 -24.70 -2.76 -19.56
CA PHE A 190 -25.49 -2.76 -18.33
C PHE A 190 -26.54 -1.65 -18.33
N VAL A 191 -27.53 -1.79 -17.46
CA VAL A 191 -28.50 -0.73 -17.12
C VAL A 191 -28.60 -0.69 -15.60
N ASP A 192 -29.57 -1.40 -15.03
CA ASP A 192 -29.70 -1.60 -13.60
C ASP A 192 -30.49 -2.88 -13.31
N LYS A 193 -30.52 -3.30 -12.04
CA LYS A 193 -31.17 -4.50 -11.56
C LYS A 193 -32.64 -4.53 -12.04
N PRO A 194 -33.08 -5.59 -12.75
CA PRO A 194 -34.42 -5.66 -13.36
C PRO A 194 -35.49 -6.04 -12.31
N LEU A 195 -35.61 -5.22 -11.28
CA LEU A 195 -36.61 -5.36 -10.20
C LEU A 195 -37.05 -3.98 -9.70
N SER A 196 -38.19 -3.96 -9.03
CA SER A 196 -38.68 -2.76 -8.34
C SER A 196 -37.72 -2.37 -7.20
N PRO A 197 -37.43 -1.07 -6.96
CA PRO A 197 -38.04 0.11 -7.58
C PRO A 197 -37.34 0.65 -8.83
N TYR A 198 -36.24 0.03 -9.28
CA TYR A 198 -35.40 0.51 -10.39
C TYR A 198 -36.08 0.33 -11.75
N MET A 199 -36.86 -0.74 -11.90
CA MET A 199 -37.57 -1.09 -13.14
C MET A 199 -39.03 -0.65 -13.16
N TYR A 200 -39.53 -0.26 -14.34
CA TYR A 200 -40.96 -0.07 -14.59
C TYR A 200 -41.68 -1.42 -14.61
N ILE A 201 -42.50 -1.69 -13.59
CA ILE A 201 -43.26 -2.94 -13.46
C ILE A 201 -44.75 -2.80 -13.86
N SER A 202 -45.21 -1.60 -14.17
CA SER A 202 -46.60 -1.31 -14.54
C SER A 202 -46.67 -0.09 -15.45
N PRO A 203 -47.54 -0.09 -16.48
CA PRO A 203 -48.41 -1.20 -16.90
C PRO A 203 -47.61 -2.35 -17.58
N GLN A 204 -48.24 -3.47 -17.92
CA GLN A 204 -47.53 -4.67 -18.42
C GLN A 204 -46.73 -4.39 -19.71
N GLU A 205 -47.20 -3.44 -20.52
CA GLU A 205 -46.51 -2.94 -21.71
C GLU A 205 -45.16 -2.31 -21.38
N ALA A 206 -45.03 -1.68 -20.21
CA ALA A 206 -43.78 -1.03 -19.76
C ALA A 206 -42.71 -2.04 -19.35
N VAL A 207 -43.09 -3.28 -18.99
CA VAL A 207 -42.13 -4.36 -18.70
C VAL A 207 -41.43 -4.81 -19.99
N ASN A 208 -42.20 -4.95 -21.08
CA ASN A 208 -41.67 -5.35 -22.38
C ASN A 208 -41.04 -4.19 -23.16
N ASN A 209 -41.56 -2.98 -22.97
CA ASN A 209 -41.04 -1.75 -23.57
C ASN A 209 -41.03 -0.62 -22.52
N PRO A 210 -39.94 -0.46 -21.76
CA PRO A 210 -39.79 0.62 -20.77
C PRO A 210 -39.95 2.04 -21.34
N CYS A 211 -39.84 2.19 -22.66
CA CYS A 211 -40.00 3.45 -23.38
C CYS A 211 -41.42 3.68 -23.91
N PHE A 212 -42.38 2.83 -23.54
CA PHE A 212 -43.78 2.97 -23.94
C PHE A 212 -44.35 4.36 -23.60
N SER A 213 -44.06 4.90 -22.42
CA SER A 213 -44.56 6.23 -21.99
C SER A 213 -44.01 7.42 -22.78
N ILE A 214 -42.96 7.22 -23.58
CA ILE A 214 -42.36 8.23 -24.45
C ILE A 214 -42.58 7.92 -25.94
N ASN A 215 -43.59 7.08 -26.25
CA ASN A 215 -43.98 6.69 -27.61
C ASN A 215 -42.79 6.17 -28.46
N THR A 216 -41.83 5.49 -27.82
CA THR A 216 -40.64 4.94 -28.46
C THR A 216 -40.48 3.48 -28.07
N THR A 217 -39.74 2.70 -28.86
CA THR A 217 -39.40 1.31 -28.54
C THR A 217 -37.97 1.20 -28.04
N CYS A 218 -37.79 0.58 -26.88
CA CYS A 218 -36.48 0.20 -26.35
C CYS A 218 -36.52 -1.21 -25.77
N LEU A 219 -35.35 -1.76 -25.45
CA LEU A 219 -35.25 -3.12 -24.93
C LEU A 219 -35.79 -3.21 -23.49
N PRO A 220 -36.32 -4.38 -23.07
CA PRO A 220 -36.58 -4.68 -21.67
C PRO A 220 -35.32 -4.42 -20.81
N GLN A 221 -35.52 -4.01 -19.56
CA GLN A 221 -34.43 -3.71 -18.65
C GLN A 221 -33.65 -4.99 -18.30
N PHE A 222 -32.33 -4.86 -18.21
CA PHE A 222 -31.43 -5.93 -17.81
C PHE A 222 -30.33 -5.38 -16.90
N GLY A 223 -29.79 -6.24 -16.01
CA GLY A 223 -28.70 -5.85 -15.11
C GLY A 223 -27.37 -5.72 -15.85
N TYR A 224 -26.72 -6.85 -16.11
CA TYR A 224 -25.49 -6.94 -16.91
C TYR A 224 -25.66 -7.98 -18.02
N LYS A 225 -25.13 -7.66 -19.20
CA LYS A 225 -25.09 -8.55 -20.36
C LYS A 225 -23.69 -8.56 -20.97
N HIS A 226 -23.07 -9.72 -20.96
CA HIS A 226 -21.91 -9.99 -21.82
C HIS A 226 -22.37 -10.15 -23.27
N VAL A 227 -21.72 -9.47 -24.21
CA VAL A 227 -22.11 -9.49 -25.63
C VAL A 227 -21.01 -10.09 -26.50
N LEU A 228 -19.77 -9.61 -26.35
CA LEU A 228 -18.64 -10.02 -27.16
C LEU A 228 -17.43 -10.35 -26.28
N SER A 229 -16.99 -11.60 -26.35
CA SER A 229 -15.72 -12.05 -25.77
C SER A 229 -14.54 -11.34 -26.42
N LEU A 230 -13.46 -11.16 -25.66
CA LEU A 230 -12.21 -10.58 -26.15
C LEU A 230 -11.73 -11.33 -27.40
N THR A 231 -11.66 -10.62 -28.53
CA THR A 231 -11.24 -11.15 -29.82
C THR A 231 -10.28 -10.20 -30.52
N GLU A 232 -9.37 -10.73 -31.33
CA GLU A 232 -8.46 -9.97 -32.19
C GLU A 232 -9.20 -9.40 -33.42
N GLU A 233 -10.41 -9.92 -33.71
CA GLU A 233 -11.26 -9.47 -34.81
C GLU A 233 -12.04 -8.20 -34.46
N VAL A 234 -11.40 -7.05 -34.60
CA VAL A 234 -12.00 -5.71 -34.40
C VAL A 234 -13.33 -5.52 -35.14
N ALA A 235 -13.49 -6.11 -36.33
CA ALA A 235 -14.71 -5.98 -37.12
C ALA A 235 -15.94 -6.50 -36.35
N ARG A 236 -15.76 -7.56 -35.56
CA ARG A 236 -16.83 -8.14 -34.73
C ARG A 236 -17.31 -7.18 -33.66
N PHE A 237 -16.42 -6.40 -33.06
CA PHE A 237 -16.80 -5.36 -32.11
C PHE A 237 -17.77 -4.36 -32.74
N THR A 238 -17.42 -3.86 -33.93
CA THR A 238 -18.26 -2.88 -34.63
C THR A 238 -19.60 -3.48 -35.04
N GLU A 239 -19.62 -4.75 -35.44
CA GLU A 239 -20.85 -5.47 -35.77
C GLU A 239 -21.77 -5.65 -34.56
N GLU A 240 -21.23 -6.09 -33.42
CA GLU A 240 -22.01 -6.31 -32.19
C GLU A 240 -22.53 -5.00 -31.60
N VAL A 241 -21.75 -3.92 -31.62
CA VAL A 241 -22.19 -2.59 -31.17
C VAL A 241 -23.36 -2.06 -32.01
N LYS A 242 -23.36 -2.32 -33.33
CA LYS A 242 -24.48 -1.93 -34.21
C LYS A 242 -25.80 -2.63 -33.86
N LYS A 243 -25.73 -3.86 -33.33
CA LYS A 243 -26.91 -4.65 -32.94
C LYS A 243 -27.52 -4.21 -31.60
N GLN A 244 -26.79 -3.44 -30.78
CA GLN A 244 -27.29 -3.04 -29.47
C GLN A 244 -28.36 -1.96 -29.57
N MET A 245 -29.25 -1.91 -28.60
CA MET A 245 -30.25 -0.85 -28.45
C MET A 245 -30.29 -0.45 -26.98
N VAL A 246 -30.65 0.80 -26.70
CA VAL A 246 -30.84 1.26 -25.32
C VAL A 246 -32.06 0.61 -24.68
N SER A 247 -32.09 0.69 -23.35
CA SER A 247 -33.20 0.35 -22.46
C SER A 247 -33.56 1.59 -21.63
N ARG A 248 -34.39 1.44 -20.61
CA ARG A 248 -34.75 2.54 -19.70
C ARG A 248 -35.12 2.00 -18.32
N ASN A 249 -34.58 2.67 -17.30
CA ASN A 249 -34.84 2.49 -15.87
C ASN A 249 -35.48 3.76 -15.28
N ARG A 250 -35.88 3.69 -14.00
CA ARG A 250 -36.68 4.73 -13.34
C ARG A 250 -35.83 5.79 -12.64
N ASP A 251 -34.79 5.37 -11.94
CA ASP A 251 -33.92 6.22 -11.14
C ASP A 251 -32.66 6.62 -11.92
N ALA A 252 -31.90 7.55 -11.36
CA ALA A 252 -30.69 8.07 -11.99
C ALA A 252 -29.41 7.26 -11.69
N PRO A 253 -29.26 6.60 -10.52
CA PRO A 253 -28.17 5.66 -10.30
C PRO A 253 -28.35 4.40 -11.15
N GLU A 254 -27.24 3.88 -11.67
CA GLU A 254 -27.22 2.69 -12.53
C GLU A 254 -26.49 1.53 -11.86
N GLY A 255 -26.75 0.31 -12.34
CA GLY A 255 -26.18 -0.95 -11.85
C GLY A 255 -24.76 -1.24 -12.32
N GLY A 256 -23.98 -0.23 -12.73
CA GLY A 256 -22.68 -0.41 -13.37
C GLY A 256 -21.64 -1.18 -12.55
N PHE A 257 -21.75 -1.15 -11.21
CA PHE A 257 -20.83 -1.89 -10.34
C PHE A 257 -21.05 -3.40 -10.39
N ASP A 258 -22.28 -3.87 -10.56
CA ASP A 258 -22.53 -5.30 -10.81
C ASP A 258 -21.80 -5.72 -12.09
N ALA A 259 -21.89 -4.90 -13.13
CA ALA A 259 -21.29 -5.17 -14.42
C ALA A 259 -19.75 -5.16 -14.37
N ILE A 260 -19.14 -4.24 -13.63
CA ILE A 260 -17.68 -4.21 -13.39
C ILE A 260 -17.24 -5.49 -12.67
N ILE A 261 -17.95 -5.88 -11.61
CA ILE A 261 -17.61 -7.09 -10.84
C ILE A 261 -17.72 -8.34 -11.73
N GLN A 262 -18.81 -8.46 -12.50
CA GLN A 262 -18.99 -9.59 -13.41
C GLN A 262 -17.91 -9.61 -14.51
N ALA A 263 -17.61 -8.48 -15.13
CA ALA A 263 -16.57 -8.40 -16.16
C ALA A 263 -15.17 -8.73 -15.62
N ALA A 264 -14.87 -8.35 -14.38
CA ALA A 264 -13.57 -8.63 -13.75
C ALA A 264 -13.45 -10.08 -13.24
N ALA A 265 -14.52 -10.65 -12.68
CA ALA A 265 -14.51 -11.98 -12.08
C ALA A 265 -14.74 -13.12 -13.11
N CYS A 266 -15.53 -12.87 -14.16
CA CYS A 266 -15.84 -13.87 -15.17
C CYS A 266 -14.72 -13.94 -16.24
N THR A 267 -13.60 -14.56 -15.87
CA THR A 267 -12.41 -14.76 -16.72
C THR A 267 -12.58 -15.84 -17.81
N VAL A 268 -13.64 -16.66 -17.76
CA VAL A 268 -13.87 -17.75 -18.74
C VAL A 268 -14.65 -17.26 -19.97
N SER A 269 -15.56 -16.30 -19.80
CA SER A 269 -16.32 -15.67 -20.90
C SER A 269 -15.57 -14.49 -21.53
N SER A 270 -14.62 -13.92 -20.78
CA SER A 270 -13.73 -12.83 -21.17
C SER A 270 -12.35 -13.46 -21.25
N HIS A 271 -11.92 -13.94 -22.43
CA HIS A 271 -10.58 -14.53 -22.62
C HIS A 271 -9.48 -13.46 -22.43
N SER A 272 -9.28 -12.99 -21.20
CA SER A 272 -8.12 -12.22 -20.79
C SER A 272 -6.92 -13.14 -20.86
N ARG A 273 -5.79 -12.62 -21.34
CA ARG A 273 -4.55 -13.40 -21.36
C ARG A 273 -4.17 -13.76 -19.91
N SER A 274 -4.52 -14.97 -19.49
CA SER A 274 -4.01 -15.58 -18.26
C SER A 274 -2.56 -16.00 -18.47
N SER A 275 -1.67 -15.02 -18.59
CA SER A 275 -0.27 -15.25 -18.25
C SER A 275 -0.10 -14.88 -16.77
N PRO A 276 0.50 -15.74 -15.92
CA PRO A 276 0.75 -15.44 -14.51
C PRO A 276 1.61 -14.19 -14.29
N THR A 277 2.18 -13.62 -15.36
CA THR A 277 2.89 -12.35 -15.35
C THR A 277 2.48 -11.50 -16.54
N GLY A 278 1.45 -10.68 -16.32
CA GLY A 278 1.23 -9.48 -17.11
C GLY A 278 0.15 -9.63 -18.19
N ALA A 279 -1.04 -9.19 -17.81
CA ALA A 279 -1.84 -8.30 -18.64
C ALA A 279 -1.99 -7.02 -17.79
N ASN A 280 -1.71 -5.85 -18.38
CA ASN A 280 -2.03 -4.58 -17.73
C ASN A 280 -3.55 -4.45 -17.69
N HIS A 281 -4.17 -5.03 -16.66
CA HIS A 281 -5.52 -4.67 -16.27
C HIS A 281 -5.40 -3.49 -15.30
N PRO A 282 -5.79 -2.26 -15.68
CA PRO A 282 -6.00 -1.21 -14.71
C PRO A 282 -7.22 -1.59 -13.87
N GLN A 283 -7.00 -2.32 -12.77
CA GLN A 283 -8.02 -2.57 -11.76
C GLN A 283 -8.02 -1.40 -10.77
N VAL A 284 -8.57 -0.27 -11.20
CA VAL A 284 -8.72 0.93 -10.39
C VAL A 284 -10.21 1.13 -10.08
N LEU A 285 -10.60 0.94 -8.82
CA LEU A 285 -11.93 1.30 -8.35
C LEU A 285 -11.99 2.82 -8.11
N ILE A 286 -12.56 3.55 -9.06
CA ILE A 286 -12.74 5.02 -9.00
C ILE A 286 -14.17 5.31 -8.53
N THR A 287 -14.32 5.99 -7.39
CA THR A 287 -15.62 6.47 -6.91
C THR A 287 -15.71 8.01 -6.99
N HIS A 288 -16.79 8.54 -7.57
CA HIS A 288 -16.98 9.98 -7.80
C HIS A 288 -17.90 10.70 -6.77
N SER A 289 -18.34 10.04 -5.68
CA SER A 289 -19.33 10.61 -4.73
C SER A 289 -19.11 10.15 -3.28
N ARG A 290 -19.74 10.84 -2.29
CA ARG A 290 -19.58 10.59 -0.84
C ARG A 290 -19.77 9.11 -0.50
N SER A 291 -18.77 8.51 0.14
CA SER A 291 -18.80 7.11 0.56
C SER A 291 -18.78 7.00 2.09
N SER A 292 -19.83 6.43 2.67
CA SER A 292 -19.92 6.10 4.11
C SER A 292 -20.17 4.60 4.30
N PRO A 293 -19.22 3.72 3.93
CA PRO A 293 -19.42 2.29 4.07
C PRO A 293 -19.36 1.87 5.54
N THR A 294 -20.40 1.18 5.99
CA THR A 294 -20.46 0.47 7.28
C THR A 294 -20.09 -0.99 7.06
N GLY A 295 -18.92 -1.41 7.56
CA GLY A 295 -18.52 -2.80 7.73
C GLY A 295 -18.16 -3.56 6.45
N ALA A 296 -16.85 -3.68 6.18
CA ALA A 296 -16.30 -4.65 5.24
C ALA A 296 -15.04 -5.27 5.84
N ASN A 297 -15.01 -6.60 6.00
CA ASN A 297 -13.79 -7.34 6.31
C ASN A 297 -13.08 -7.64 4.99
N HIS A 298 -11.84 -7.15 4.84
CA HIS A 298 -10.96 -7.31 3.67
C HIS A 298 -11.39 -6.63 2.33
N PRO A 299 -11.27 -5.30 2.19
CA PRO A 299 -11.34 -4.65 0.89
C PRO A 299 -9.96 -4.41 0.22
N GLN A 300 -9.91 -4.65 -1.10
CA GLN A 300 -8.88 -4.25 -2.09
C GLN A 300 -9.04 -2.73 -2.44
N PRO A 301 -8.13 -2.06 -3.19
CA PRO A 301 -7.84 -0.63 -3.04
C PRO A 301 -9.03 0.32 -3.30
N LEU A 302 -9.25 1.28 -2.39
CA LEU A 302 -10.37 2.24 -2.45
C LEU A 302 -9.86 3.66 -2.77
N ILE A 303 -10.27 4.23 -3.91
CA ILE A 303 -9.97 5.62 -4.31
C ILE A 303 -11.24 6.47 -4.28
N THR A 304 -11.23 7.55 -3.48
CA THR A 304 -12.37 8.46 -3.29
C THR A 304 -12.00 9.90 -3.63
N HIS A 305 -12.85 10.58 -4.43
CA HIS A 305 -12.58 11.95 -4.90
C HIS A 305 -13.24 13.10 -4.10
N SER A 306 -14.08 12.85 -3.08
CA SER A 306 -14.90 13.92 -2.40
C SER A 306 -14.90 13.98 -0.85
N ARG A 307 -15.52 13.03 -0.12
CA ARG A 307 -15.44 12.91 1.35
C ARG A 307 -15.61 11.45 1.75
N SER A 308 -14.77 10.95 2.66
CA SER A 308 -14.93 9.61 3.27
C SER A 308 -14.98 9.69 4.81
N SER A 309 -15.99 9.03 5.39
CA SER A 309 -16.20 8.92 6.84
C SER A 309 -16.57 7.48 7.22
N PRO A 310 -15.64 6.51 7.07
CA PRO A 310 -15.91 5.11 7.40
C PRO A 310 -15.95 4.89 8.91
N THR A 311 -16.95 4.14 9.38
CA THR A 311 -17.21 3.90 10.81
C THR A 311 -16.51 2.66 11.37
N ALA A 312 -16.11 1.70 10.53
CA ALA A 312 -15.21 0.61 10.88
C ALA A 312 -14.78 -0.14 9.62
N ALA A 313 -13.48 -0.14 9.29
CA ALA A 313 -12.89 -0.98 8.25
C ALA A 313 -11.72 -1.77 8.85
N ASN A 314 -11.81 -3.10 8.81
CA ASN A 314 -10.74 -3.99 9.23
C ASN A 314 -10.02 -4.53 7.98
N HIS A 315 -8.70 -4.30 7.91
CA HIS A 315 -7.79 -4.77 6.83
C HIS A 315 -7.98 -4.20 5.39
N PRO A 316 -8.04 -2.88 5.16
CA PRO A 316 -7.92 -2.34 3.80
C PRO A 316 -6.46 -2.38 3.29
N GLN A 317 -6.23 -2.82 2.05
CA GLN A 317 -4.87 -2.85 1.47
C GLN A 317 -4.35 -1.46 1.07
N VAL A 318 -5.13 -0.61 0.41
CA VAL A 318 -4.74 0.79 0.08
C VAL A 318 -5.96 1.71 0.13
N LEU A 319 -5.86 2.87 0.78
CA LEU A 319 -6.90 3.90 0.82
C LEU A 319 -6.37 5.25 0.31
N ILE A 320 -6.96 5.79 -0.77
CA ILE A 320 -6.57 7.08 -1.38
C ILE A 320 -7.75 8.05 -1.32
N THR A 321 -7.55 9.24 -0.75
CA THR A 321 -8.58 10.28 -0.64
C THR A 321 -8.09 11.63 -1.16
N HIS A 322 -8.87 12.28 -2.03
CA HIS A 322 -8.44 13.54 -2.66
C HIS A 322 -8.86 14.83 -1.93
N SER A 323 -9.79 14.81 -0.95
CA SER A 323 -10.51 16.05 -0.52
C SER A 323 -10.72 16.25 1.01
N ARG A 324 -11.42 15.38 1.75
CA ARG A 324 -11.42 15.36 3.24
C ARG A 324 -11.69 13.94 3.77
N SER A 325 -10.93 13.49 4.76
CA SER A 325 -11.15 12.20 5.43
C SER A 325 -11.21 12.35 6.96
N SER A 326 -12.27 11.81 7.57
CA SER A 326 -12.52 11.82 9.02
C SER A 326 -12.98 10.44 9.50
N PRO A 327 -12.09 9.42 9.50
CA PRO A 327 -12.43 8.06 9.93
C PRO A 327 -12.49 7.97 11.46
N THR A 328 -13.51 7.28 11.98
CA THR A 328 -13.76 7.12 13.42
C THR A 328 -12.98 5.96 14.04
N ALA A 329 -12.71 4.90 13.25
CA ALA A 329 -11.81 3.79 13.62
C ALA A 329 -11.39 3.00 12.37
N ALA A 330 -10.09 2.94 12.06
CA ALA A 330 -9.53 2.07 11.03
C ALA A 330 -8.42 1.21 11.64
N ASN A 331 -8.60 -0.11 11.63
CA ASN A 331 -7.61 -1.06 12.15
C ASN A 331 -6.90 -1.75 10.96
N HIS A 332 -5.57 -1.68 10.94
CA HIS A 332 -4.68 -2.33 9.95
C HIS A 332 -4.79 -1.90 8.47
N PRO A 333 -4.72 -0.61 8.09
CA PRO A 333 -4.48 -0.22 6.70
C PRO A 333 -3.00 -0.43 6.30
N GLN A 334 -2.69 -1.03 5.13
CA GLN A 334 -1.29 -1.14 4.68
C GLN A 334 -0.74 0.20 4.13
N VAL A 335 -1.52 0.96 3.34
CA VAL A 335 -1.10 2.28 2.81
C VAL A 335 -2.26 3.29 2.85
N LEU A 336 -2.03 4.49 3.41
CA LEU A 336 -2.99 5.61 3.43
C LEU A 336 -2.42 6.87 2.74
N ILE A 337 -3.08 7.36 1.69
CA ILE A 337 -2.67 8.56 0.92
C ILE A 337 -3.78 9.62 0.97
N THR A 338 -3.45 10.85 1.39
CA THR A 338 -4.40 11.98 1.47
C THR A 338 -3.85 13.25 0.81
N HIS A 339 -4.65 13.90 -0.05
CA HIS A 339 -4.18 15.06 -0.83
C HIS A 339 -4.53 16.45 -0.25
N SER A 340 -5.32 16.58 0.83
CA SER A 340 -5.99 17.86 1.18
C SER A 340 -6.19 18.16 2.68
N ARG A 341 -7.03 17.45 3.45
CA ARG A 341 -7.07 17.57 4.94
C ARG A 341 -7.46 16.23 5.59
N SER A 342 -6.73 15.83 6.63
CA SER A 342 -6.99 14.60 7.41
C SER A 342 -7.06 14.90 8.91
N SER A 343 -8.15 14.45 9.55
CA SER A 343 -8.41 14.60 11.01
C SER A 343 -8.97 13.29 11.59
N PRO A 344 -8.15 12.22 11.70
CA PRO A 344 -8.58 10.93 12.23
C PRO A 344 -8.60 10.95 13.78
N THR A 345 -9.64 10.35 14.37
CA THR A 345 -9.83 10.32 15.83
C THR A 345 -9.08 9.16 16.50
N ALA A 346 -8.82 8.06 15.79
CA ALA A 346 -7.94 6.95 16.20
C ALA A 346 -7.55 6.09 14.99
N ALA A 347 -6.25 5.95 14.71
CA ALA A 347 -5.72 5.03 13.69
C ALA A 347 -4.64 4.15 14.32
N ASN A 348 -4.90 2.85 14.42
CA ASN A 348 -3.96 1.88 14.98
C ASN A 348 -3.30 1.06 13.85
N HIS A 349 -1.96 1.06 13.81
CA HIS A 349 -1.10 0.28 12.91
C HIS A 349 -1.21 0.52 11.37
N PRO A 350 -1.04 1.75 10.84
CA PRO A 350 -0.74 1.94 9.42
C PRO A 350 0.72 1.62 9.08
N GLN A 351 1.02 0.88 8.00
CA GLN A 351 2.42 0.65 7.58
C GLN A 351 3.05 1.88 6.87
N VAL A 352 2.29 2.59 6.02
CA VAL A 352 2.77 3.81 5.31
C VAL A 352 1.69 4.90 5.29
N LEU A 353 2.06 6.13 5.68
CA LEU A 353 1.18 7.31 5.65
C LEU A 353 1.78 8.45 4.78
N ILE A 354 1.05 8.89 3.75
CA ILE A 354 1.45 9.97 2.83
C ILE A 354 0.42 11.11 2.85
N THR A 355 0.86 12.34 3.13
CA THR A 355 -0.01 13.52 3.17
C THR A 355 0.56 14.71 2.39
N HIS A 356 -0.25 15.35 1.53
CA HIS A 356 0.25 16.44 0.67
C HIS A 356 0.08 17.87 1.21
N SER A 357 -0.75 18.12 2.24
CA SER A 357 -1.23 19.50 2.55
C SER A 357 -1.37 19.89 4.05
N ARG A 358 -2.26 19.27 4.86
CA ARG A 358 -2.37 19.53 6.32
C ARG A 358 -2.90 18.31 7.09
N SER A 359 -2.23 17.95 8.19
CA SER A 359 -2.63 16.84 9.09
C SER A 359 -2.69 17.28 10.56
N SER A 360 -3.79 16.96 11.25
CA SER A 360 -3.97 17.22 12.70
C SER A 360 -4.59 16.00 13.40
N PRO A 361 -3.83 14.91 13.61
CA PRO A 361 -4.31 13.69 14.28
C PRO A 361 -4.29 13.83 15.80
N THR A 362 -5.32 13.32 16.47
CA THR A 362 -5.47 13.39 17.95
C THR A 362 -4.74 12.26 18.68
N ALA A 363 -4.49 11.12 18.04
CA ALA A 363 -3.63 10.04 18.52
C ALA A 363 -3.27 9.07 17.37
N ALA A 364 -1.98 8.85 17.10
CA ALA A 364 -1.49 7.87 16.12
C ALA A 364 -0.36 7.04 16.74
N ASN A 365 -0.62 5.75 16.96
CA ASN A 365 0.37 4.83 17.53
C ASN A 365 0.99 3.95 16.42
N HIS A 366 2.33 3.97 16.31
CA HIS A 366 3.19 3.11 15.47
C HIS A 366 2.99 3.12 13.93
N PRO A 367 3.24 4.24 13.21
CA PRO A 367 3.50 4.20 11.77
C PRO A 367 4.96 3.77 11.46
N GLN A 368 5.19 2.91 10.47
CA GLN A 368 6.55 2.53 10.06
C GLN A 368 7.22 3.56 9.13
N VAL A 369 6.47 4.24 8.24
CA VAL A 369 6.98 5.27 7.33
C VAL A 369 6.00 6.46 7.22
N LEU A 370 6.52 7.69 7.35
CA LEU A 370 5.77 8.95 7.22
C LEU A 370 6.37 9.85 6.12
N ILE A 371 5.54 10.28 5.15
CA ILE A 371 5.92 11.21 4.06
C ILE A 371 4.96 12.41 4.06
N THR A 372 5.48 13.62 4.21
CA THR A 372 4.69 14.86 4.20
C THR A 372 5.28 15.87 3.20
N HIS A 373 4.42 16.54 2.44
CA HIS A 373 4.87 17.54 1.44
C HIS A 373 4.67 19.01 1.86
N SER A 374 4.23 19.30 3.10
CA SER A 374 3.93 20.69 3.54
C SER A 374 4.00 20.98 5.06
N ARG A 375 2.89 20.89 5.84
CA ARG A 375 2.88 21.20 7.31
C ARG A 375 2.12 20.17 8.17
N SER A 376 2.73 19.75 9.29
CA SER A 376 2.17 18.80 10.28
C SER A 376 2.22 19.37 11.71
N SER A 377 1.12 19.27 12.48
CA SER A 377 1.06 19.70 13.88
C SER A 377 0.34 18.65 14.75
N PRO A 378 1.04 17.56 15.14
CA PRO A 378 0.48 16.51 16.01
C PRO A 378 0.49 16.93 17.48
N THR A 379 -0.56 16.56 18.23
CA THR A 379 -0.71 16.89 19.66
C THR A 379 -0.07 15.86 20.61
N ALA A 380 0.25 14.65 20.14
CA ALA A 380 1.11 13.67 20.82
C ALA A 380 1.57 12.60 19.81
N ALA A 381 2.88 12.41 19.62
CA ALA A 381 3.41 11.38 18.71
C ALA A 381 4.73 10.79 19.22
N ASN A 382 4.84 9.46 19.24
CA ASN A 382 6.14 8.77 19.26
C ASN A 382 6.80 8.88 17.87
N ARG A 383 8.13 9.10 17.82
CA ARG A 383 8.90 9.34 16.59
C ARG A 383 8.83 8.12 15.62
N PRO A 384 8.67 8.33 14.29
CA PRO A 384 8.68 7.27 13.28
C PRO A 384 10.09 6.76 12.96
N LEU A 385 10.19 5.54 12.41
CA LEU A 385 11.45 4.86 12.09
C LEU A 385 12.18 5.46 10.86
N ILE A 386 11.45 6.00 9.87
CA ILE A 386 12.00 6.62 8.66
C ILE A 386 11.11 7.80 8.21
N THR A 387 11.72 8.94 7.86
CA THR A 387 11.05 10.17 7.35
C THR A 387 11.63 10.57 5.98
N PHE A 388 10.77 10.90 5.01
CA PHE A 388 11.18 11.48 3.73
C PHE A 388 10.51 12.85 3.50
N SER A 389 11.31 13.83 3.09
CA SER A 389 10.90 15.16 2.63
C SER A 389 11.45 15.36 1.23
N GLY A 390 10.59 15.57 0.23
CA GLY A 390 11.00 15.68 -1.18
C GLY A 390 10.35 16.87 -1.89
N ARG A 391 11.18 17.67 -2.57
CA ARG A 391 10.80 18.60 -3.63
C ARG A 391 10.98 17.89 -4.97
N SER A 392 9.97 17.98 -5.85
CA SER A 392 10.06 17.58 -7.25
C SER A 392 11.10 18.46 -7.98
N VAL A 393 11.95 17.87 -8.82
CA VAL A 393 12.81 18.59 -9.79
C VAL A 393 12.13 18.56 -11.14
#